data_AF-A0A2E5VNG6-F1
#
_entry.id   AF-A0A2E5VNG6-F1
#
_cell.length_a   1.000
_cell.length_b   1.000
_cell.length_c   1.000
_cell.angle_alpha   90.00
_cell.angle_beta   90.00
_cell.angle_gamma   90.00
#
_symmetry.space_group_name_H-M   'P 1'
#
loop_
_entity.id
_entity.type
_entity.pdbx_description
1 polymer ?
#
loop_
_entity_poly.entity_id
_entity_poly.type
_entity_poly.pdbx_seq_one_letter_code
_entity_poly.pdbx_strand_id
1 'polypeptide(L)'
;MFQHARAVHLWRAGGVSLLAVWVLVLGVQFIVPPASANAAELSGTISLSDVGGTLHGATFNGIANGDDSGKSVSSAGDVNGDGLDDLLIGANGANAGGYDRGESYLVYGQSSGSPLTGSLDLSDVGGALAGATFNGIADDDNSGRSVSSAGDVNGDGFDDLLFGALWANAGGSNRGESYLVYGQFTGSPLTGSLDLSDVGGAVAGA
;
A
#
# COMPACT_ATOMS: atom_id res chain seq x y z
N MET A 1 38.85 -34.34 39.93
CA MET A 1 38.43 -35.05 38.71
C MET A 1 38.83 -34.18 37.53
N PHE A 2 40.09 -34.31 37.11
CA PHE A 2 40.61 -33.63 35.93
C PHE A 2 40.25 -34.48 34.71
N GLN A 3 39.85 -33.86 33.60
CA GLN A 3 40.50 -33.97 32.29
C GLN A 3 39.79 -33.09 31.22
N HIS A 4 40.50 -32.04 30.82
CA HIS A 4 40.59 -31.42 29.49
C HIS A 4 39.32 -30.90 28.77
N ALA A 5 39.09 -29.59 28.89
CA ALA A 5 38.56 -28.80 27.78
C ALA A 5 39.58 -28.88 26.61
N ARG A 6 39.18 -29.48 25.50
CA ARG A 6 39.96 -29.45 24.26
C ARG A 6 39.54 -28.23 23.44
N ALA A 7 40.49 -27.35 23.19
CA ALA A 7 40.35 -26.25 22.25
C ALA A 7 40.02 -26.81 20.86
N VAL A 8 38.92 -26.35 20.26
CA VAL A 8 38.63 -26.59 18.84
C VAL A 8 39.48 -25.59 18.05
N HIS A 9 40.49 -26.12 17.37
CA HIS A 9 41.31 -25.36 16.42
C HIS A 9 40.40 -24.74 15.34
N LEU A 10 40.37 -23.41 15.27
CA LEU A 10 39.73 -22.69 14.17
C LEU A 10 40.72 -22.67 12.99
N TRP A 11 40.47 -23.48 11.96
CA TRP A 11 41.18 -23.36 10.69
C TRP A 11 40.46 -22.30 9.84
N ARG A 12 41.15 -21.23 9.45
CA ARG A 12 40.71 -20.36 8.34
C ARG A 12 41.44 -20.81 7.07
N ALA A 13 40.69 -21.41 6.15
CA ALA A 13 41.01 -21.42 4.73
C ALA A 13 39.74 -21.08 3.96
N GLY A 14 39.90 -20.28 2.90
CA GLY A 14 38.83 -19.53 2.25
C GLY A 14 37.68 -20.38 1.70
N GLY A 15 36.53 -19.72 1.60
CA GLY A 15 35.42 -20.10 0.74
C GLY A 15 34.52 -21.20 1.31
N VAL A 16 33.38 -20.77 1.88
CA VAL A 16 32.20 -21.55 2.30
C VAL A 16 32.44 -22.60 3.40
N SER A 17 31.90 -22.35 4.59
CA SER A 17 31.67 -23.38 5.61
C SER A 17 30.23 -23.31 6.09
N LEU A 18 29.45 -24.32 5.66
CA LEU A 18 28.18 -24.70 6.25
C LEU A 18 28.47 -25.41 7.58
N LEU A 19 27.88 -24.91 8.67
CA LEU A 19 27.83 -25.60 9.95
C LEU A 19 26.38 -25.92 10.27
N ALA A 20 25.98 -27.16 9.97
CA ALA A 20 24.79 -27.76 10.58
C ALA A 20 25.14 -28.11 12.03
N VAL A 21 24.60 -27.35 13.00
CA VAL A 21 24.67 -27.71 14.42
C VAL A 21 23.55 -28.71 14.69
N TRP A 22 23.90 -29.97 14.92
CA TRP A 22 22.94 -31.00 15.34
C TRP A 22 22.68 -30.87 16.84
N VAL A 23 21.51 -30.32 17.21
CA VAL A 23 20.94 -30.51 18.55
C VAL A 23 19.92 -31.64 18.43
N LEU A 24 20.25 -32.83 18.93
CA LEU A 24 19.35 -33.98 18.96
C LEU A 24 18.40 -33.84 20.16
N VAL A 25 17.23 -33.23 19.95
CA VAL A 25 16.07 -33.39 20.85
C VAL A 25 14.88 -33.83 20.00
N LEU A 26 14.42 -35.05 20.28
CA LEU A 26 13.19 -35.71 19.85
C LEU A 26 12.26 -34.93 18.88
N GLY A 27 12.27 -35.33 17.61
CA GLY A 27 11.00 -35.58 16.89
C GLY A 27 10.41 -34.50 15.98
N VAL A 28 11.05 -33.35 15.74
CA VAL A 28 10.57 -32.38 14.74
C VAL A 28 11.67 -32.09 13.72
N GLN A 29 11.48 -32.56 12.48
CA GLN A 29 12.28 -32.14 11.35
C GLN A 29 11.92 -30.67 11.04
N PHE A 30 12.73 -29.73 11.50
CA PHE A 30 12.65 -28.36 10.99
C PHE A 30 13.35 -28.33 9.63
N ILE A 31 12.59 -28.57 8.56
CA ILE A 31 13.05 -28.22 7.22
C ILE A 31 13.06 -26.70 7.20
N VAL A 32 14.25 -26.09 7.28
CA VAL A 32 14.40 -24.70 6.88
C VAL A 32 14.20 -24.72 5.36
N PRO A 33 13.09 -24.18 4.81
CA PRO A 33 12.96 -24.10 3.37
C PRO A 33 14.19 -23.32 2.85
N PRO A 34 14.77 -23.72 1.70
CA PRO A 34 15.78 -22.86 1.08
C PRO A 34 15.18 -21.47 1.00
N ALA A 35 15.96 -20.46 1.40
CA ALA A 35 15.60 -19.05 1.26
C ALA A 35 14.91 -18.90 -0.11
N SER A 36 13.65 -18.47 -0.06
CA SER A 36 12.73 -18.42 -1.19
C SER A 36 13.48 -18.04 -2.47
N ALA A 37 13.35 -18.87 -3.50
CA ALA A 37 13.98 -18.69 -4.82
C ALA A 37 13.49 -17.43 -5.58
N ASN A 38 12.90 -16.46 -4.88
CA ASN A 38 12.26 -15.27 -5.43
C ASN A 38 12.99 -13.97 -5.05
N ALA A 39 14.03 -14.01 -4.21
CA ALA A 39 14.88 -12.86 -3.98
C ALA A 39 15.91 -12.79 -5.11
N ALA A 40 15.51 -12.27 -6.27
CA ALA A 40 16.49 -11.65 -7.15
C ALA A 40 17.13 -10.53 -6.33
N GLU A 41 18.38 -10.73 -5.91
CA GLU A 41 19.15 -9.73 -5.17
C GLU A 41 19.14 -8.43 -5.98
N LEU A 42 18.39 -7.44 -5.51
CA LEU A 42 18.29 -6.11 -6.10
C LEU A 42 19.69 -5.48 -6.05
N SER A 43 20.44 -5.63 -7.14
CA SER A 43 21.83 -5.20 -7.24
C SER A 43 22.05 -4.44 -8.54
N GLY A 44 22.88 -3.40 -8.48
CA GLY A 44 23.11 -2.50 -9.62
C GLY A 44 22.01 -1.44 -9.78
N THR A 45 21.97 -0.84 -10.96
CA THR A 45 20.95 0.15 -11.33
C THR A 45 19.69 -0.57 -11.79
N ILE A 46 18.56 -0.29 -11.12
CA ILE A 46 17.24 -0.79 -11.50
C ILE A 46 16.56 0.27 -12.35
N SER A 47 16.04 -0.13 -13.52
CA SER A 47 15.22 0.76 -14.33
C SER A 47 13.76 0.66 -13.90
N LEU A 48 13.07 1.79 -13.72
CA LEU A 48 11.63 1.76 -13.44
C LEU A 48 10.81 1.17 -14.60
N SER A 49 11.35 1.17 -15.82
CA SER A 49 10.76 0.49 -16.97
C SER A 49 10.69 -1.03 -16.83
N ASP A 50 11.41 -1.59 -15.86
CA ASP A 50 11.47 -3.04 -15.63
C ASP A 50 10.33 -3.52 -14.73
N VAL A 51 9.66 -2.60 -13.99
CA VAL A 51 8.52 -2.90 -13.10
C VAL A 51 7.36 -3.48 -13.92
N GLY A 52 6.80 -4.60 -13.44
CA GLY A 52 5.76 -5.35 -14.15
C GLY A 52 6.26 -6.22 -15.30
N GLY A 53 7.57 -6.19 -15.57
CA GLY A 53 8.27 -7.05 -16.52
C GLY A 53 9.29 -7.94 -15.82
N THR A 54 10.57 -7.56 -15.90
CA THR A 54 11.68 -8.30 -15.26
C THR A 54 11.78 -8.03 -13.76
N LEU A 55 11.24 -6.91 -13.28
CA LEU A 55 11.07 -6.61 -11.87
C LEU A 55 9.60 -6.84 -11.48
N HIS A 56 9.37 -7.70 -10.47
CA HIS A 56 8.03 -7.94 -9.94
C HIS A 56 7.41 -6.66 -9.36
N GLY A 57 6.12 -6.45 -9.63
CA GLY A 57 5.36 -5.28 -9.19
C GLY A 57 4.46 -4.77 -10.28
N ALA A 58 3.89 -3.59 -10.08
CA ALA A 58 3.00 -2.95 -11.04
C ALA A 58 3.28 -1.46 -11.20
N THR A 59 2.91 -0.93 -12.36
CA THR A 59 2.76 0.51 -12.59
C THR A 59 1.28 0.87 -12.56
N PHE A 60 0.93 2.02 -12.00
CA PHE A 60 -0.43 2.56 -12.02
C PHE A 60 -0.48 3.78 -12.92
N ASN A 61 -1.24 3.71 -14.00
CA ASN A 61 -1.38 4.80 -14.95
C ASN A 61 -2.54 5.73 -14.55
N GLY A 62 -2.30 7.04 -14.63
CA GLY A 62 -3.34 8.06 -14.49
C GLY A 62 -4.36 7.99 -15.62
N ILE A 63 -5.57 8.50 -15.35
CA ILE A 63 -6.74 8.34 -16.23
C ILE A 63 -6.71 9.37 -17.37
N ALA A 64 -6.49 10.65 -17.05
CA ALA A 64 -6.51 11.74 -18.02
C ALA A 64 -5.29 12.66 -17.93
N ASN A 65 -5.09 13.44 -19.01
CA ASN A 65 -4.02 14.42 -19.09
C ASN A 65 -4.26 15.55 -18.07
N GLY A 66 -3.27 15.80 -17.22
CA GLY A 66 -3.35 16.87 -16.22
C GLY A 66 -3.85 16.42 -14.85
N ASP A 67 -4.27 15.15 -14.70
CA ASP A 67 -4.76 14.65 -13.40
C ASP A 67 -3.69 14.65 -12.30
N ASP A 68 -2.42 14.73 -12.68
CA ASP A 68 -1.26 14.68 -11.77
C ASP A 68 -1.29 13.44 -10.86
N SER A 69 -1.77 12.30 -11.37
CA SER A 69 -1.76 11.05 -10.61
C SER A 69 -0.35 10.66 -10.15
N GLY A 70 -0.25 10.18 -8.91
CA GLY A 70 1.02 9.92 -8.25
C GLY A 70 1.67 11.17 -7.66
N LYS A 71 0.95 12.31 -7.59
CA LYS A 71 1.44 13.52 -6.90
C LYS A 71 1.81 13.24 -5.45
N SER A 72 1.00 12.41 -4.80
CA SER A 72 1.18 11.93 -3.44
C SER A 72 0.85 10.44 -3.43
N VAL A 73 1.69 9.65 -2.79
CA VAL A 73 1.47 8.20 -2.60
C VAL A 73 1.79 7.85 -1.15
N SER A 74 1.06 6.88 -0.60
CA SER A 74 1.31 6.36 0.75
C SER A 74 0.90 4.90 0.87
N SER A 75 1.47 4.20 1.85
CA SER A 75 0.81 3.00 2.37
C SER A 75 -0.48 3.47 3.06
N ALA A 76 -1.57 2.74 2.84
CA ALA A 76 -2.84 2.99 3.50
C ALA A 76 -2.96 2.20 4.83
N GLY A 77 -2.11 1.19 5.04
CA GLY A 77 -2.32 0.17 6.07
C GLY A 77 -3.32 -0.89 5.61
N ASP A 78 -3.83 -1.71 6.52
CA ASP A 78 -4.85 -2.72 6.23
C ASP A 78 -6.26 -2.14 6.45
N VAL A 79 -6.80 -1.52 5.40
CA VAL A 79 -8.04 -0.73 5.46
C VAL A 79 -9.27 -1.63 5.43
N ASN A 80 -9.12 -2.83 4.87
CA ASN A 80 -10.20 -3.81 4.73
C ASN A 80 -10.13 -4.96 5.74
N GLY A 81 -8.99 -5.15 6.41
CA GLY A 81 -8.77 -6.19 7.42
C GLY A 81 -8.45 -7.57 6.86
N ASP A 82 -7.89 -7.65 5.65
CA ASP A 82 -7.51 -8.93 5.03
C ASP A 82 -6.08 -9.38 5.38
N GLY A 83 -5.36 -8.56 6.14
CA GLY A 83 -3.99 -8.78 6.59
C GLY A 83 -2.92 -8.35 5.59
N LEU A 84 -3.29 -7.59 4.55
CA LEU A 84 -2.38 -7.02 3.55
C LEU A 84 -2.45 -5.49 3.59
N ASP A 85 -1.29 -4.84 3.53
CA ASP A 85 -1.25 -3.39 3.40
C ASP A 85 -1.78 -2.95 2.02
N ASP A 86 -2.60 -1.91 2.04
CA ASP A 86 -3.22 -1.26 0.90
C ASP A 86 -2.44 0.00 0.47
N LEU A 87 -2.79 0.56 -0.69
CA LEU A 87 -2.09 1.70 -1.29
C LEU A 87 -3.02 2.90 -1.47
N LEU A 88 -2.51 4.10 -1.21
CA LEU A 88 -3.16 5.36 -1.57
C LEU A 88 -2.38 6.09 -2.66
N ILE A 89 -3.10 6.58 -3.67
CA ILE A 89 -2.55 7.35 -4.78
C ILE A 89 -3.42 8.60 -4.97
N GLY A 90 -2.82 9.78 -4.90
CA GLY A 90 -3.49 11.06 -5.12
C GLY A 90 -3.31 11.61 -6.53
N ALA A 91 -4.37 12.20 -7.08
CA ALA A 91 -4.42 12.85 -8.39
C ALA A 91 -5.12 14.22 -8.28
N ASN A 92 -4.38 15.25 -7.90
CA ASN A 92 -4.99 16.52 -7.49
C ASN A 92 -5.52 17.39 -8.64
N GLY A 93 -5.10 17.12 -9.88
CA GLY A 93 -5.61 17.82 -11.06
C GLY A 93 -6.77 17.09 -11.73
N ALA A 94 -7.26 16.01 -11.11
CA ALA A 94 -8.31 15.21 -11.69
C ALA A 94 -9.66 15.95 -11.66
N ASN A 95 -10.45 15.74 -12.71
CA ASN A 95 -11.61 16.57 -13.04
C ASN A 95 -12.95 15.83 -12.89
N ALA A 96 -13.00 14.72 -12.15
CA ALA A 96 -14.26 14.04 -11.87
C ALA A 96 -15.22 14.97 -11.13
N GLY A 97 -16.40 15.19 -11.70
CA GLY A 97 -17.45 16.05 -11.12
C GLY A 97 -17.23 17.57 -11.29
N GLY A 98 -16.04 18.05 -11.64
CA GLY A 98 -15.75 19.47 -11.87
C GLY A 98 -14.27 19.78 -12.08
N TYR A 99 -13.90 21.07 -12.15
CA TYR A 99 -12.54 21.48 -12.52
C TYR A 99 -11.57 21.41 -11.33
N ASP A 100 -10.45 20.69 -11.47
CA ASP A 100 -9.38 20.54 -10.46
C ASP A 100 -9.89 20.22 -9.04
N ARG A 101 -10.97 19.43 -8.93
CA ARG A 101 -11.48 18.93 -7.64
C ARG A 101 -10.50 17.95 -7.01
N GLY A 102 -9.80 17.20 -7.85
CA GLY A 102 -8.90 16.13 -7.50
C GLY A 102 -9.64 14.83 -7.19
N GLU A 103 -8.90 13.73 -7.27
CA GLU A 103 -9.31 12.38 -6.92
C GLU A 103 -8.22 11.70 -6.10
N SER A 104 -8.58 10.66 -5.35
CA SER A 104 -7.64 9.74 -4.71
C SER A 104 -8.11 8.31 -4.89
N TYR A 105 -7.16 7.38 -4.97
CA TYR A 105 -7.41 5.98 -5.24
C TYR A 105 -6.86 5.15 -4.08
N LEU A 106 -7.73 4.37 -3.44
CA LEU A 106 -7.36 3.25 -2.59
C LEU A 106 -7.28 2.01 -3.46
N VAL A 107 -6.15 1.33 -3.44
CA VAL A 107 -5.95 0.05 -4.12
C VAL A 107 -5.68 -1.00 -3.06
N TYR A 108 -6.52 -2.02 -2.98
CA TYR A 108 -6.35 -3.08 -2.00
C TYR A 108 -5.15 -3.95 -2.33
N GLY A 109 -4.38 -4.29 -1.30
CA GLY A 109 -3.36 -5.32 -1.33
C GLY A 109 -3.95 -6.61 -1.91
N GLN A 110 -3.13 -7.36 -2.65
CA GLN A 110 -3.58 -8.62 -3.25
C GLN A 110 -2.67 -9.76 -2.81
N SER A 111 -3.30 -10.86 -2.41
CA SER A 111 -2.59 -12.08 -2.03
C SER A 111 -1.73 -12.62 -3.18
N SER A 112 -0.75 -13.46 -2.86
CA SER A 112 0.16 -14.05 -3.84
C SER A 112 -0.50 -14.88 -4.95
N GLY A 113 -1.78 -15.25 -4.79
CA GLY A 113 -2.57 -15.94 -5.82
C GLY A 113 -3.06 -15.02 -6.94
N SER A 114 -3.12 -13.71 -6.71
CA SER A 114 -3.55 -12.71 -7.69
C SER A 114 -2.81 -11.36 -7.48
N PRO A 115 -1.47 -11.36 -7.45
CA PRO A 115 -0.69 -10.18 -7.07
C PRO A 115 -0.89 -9.02 -8.06
N LEU A 116 -0.76 -7.80 -7.56
CA LEU A 116 -0.68 -6.60 -8.40
C LEU A 116 0.55 -6.71 -9.31
N THR A 117 0.34 -6.86 -10.62
CA THR A 117 1.42 -7.08 -11.59
C THR A 117 1.15 -6.38 -12.91
N GLY A 118 2.23 -5.97 -13.59
CA GLY A 118 2.16 -5.39 -14.93
C GLY A 118 1.75 -3.93 -14.93
N SER A 119 1.00 -3.52 -15.95
CA SER A 119 0.52 -2.15 -16.11
C SER A 119 -0.97 -2.10 -15.78
N LEU A 120 -1.31 -1.45 -14.68
CA LEU A 120 -2.66 -1.25 -14.18
C LEU A 120 -3.13 0.18 -14.47
N ASP A 121 -4.43 0.37 -14.68
CA ASP A 121 -5.04 1.67 -14.92
C ASP A 121 -5.87 2.08 -13.70
N LEU A 122 -5.76 3.33 -13.26
CA LEU A 122 -6.53 3.81 -12.11
C LEU A 122 -8.03 3.91 -12.40
N SER A 123 -8.43 3.93 -13.67
CA SER A 123 -9.84 3.84 -14.06
C SER A 123 -10.49 2.49 -13.73
N ASP A 124 -9.69 1.46 -13.45
CA ASP A 124 -10.18 0.14 -13.04
C ASP A 124 -10.46 0.04 -11.53
N VAL A 125 -10.03 1.03 -10.72
CA VAL A 125 -10.21 1.04 -9.26
C VAL A 125 -11.69 1.08 -8.89
N GLY A 126 -12.09 0.22 -7.96
CA GLY A 126 -13.50 0.02 -7.58
C GLY A 126 -14.28 -0.86 -8.56
N GLY A 127 -13.62 -1.38 -9.60
CA GLY A 127 -14.17 -2.31 -10.57
C GLY A 127 -13.29 -3.55 -10.71
N ALA A 128 -12.48 -3.61 -11.77
CA ALA A 128 -11.58 -4.74 -12.03
C ALA A 128 -10.37 -4.76 -11.09
N LEU A 129 -9.97 -3.59 -10.58
CA LEU A 129 -8.97 -3.42 -9.54
C LEU A 129 -9.69 -3.15 -8.21
N ALA A 130 -9.54 -4.06 -7.24
CA ALA A 130 -10.21 -3.95 -5.95
C ALA A 130 -9.70 -2.72 -5.18
N GLY A 131 -10.62 -1.94 -4.63
CA GLY A 131 -10.33 -0.66 -4.01
C GLY A 131 -11.49 0.32 -4.14
N ALA A 132 -11.22 1.60 -3.95
CA ALA A 132 -12.20 2.67 -4.08
C ALA A 132 -11.57 3.97 -4.61
N THR A 133 -12.37 4.77 -5.30
CA THR A 133 -12.01 6.13 -5.72
C THR A 133 -12.72 7.14 -4.82
N PHE A 134 -12.01 8.17 -4.37
CA PHE A 134 -12.52 9.28 -3.57
C PHE A 134 -12.47 10.56 -4.39
N ASN A 135 -13.64 11.13 -4.69
CA ASN A 135 -13.76 12.35 -5.47
C ASN A 135 -13.70 13.59 -4.56
N GLY A 136 -12.99 14.62 -5.00
CA GLY A 136 -13.03 15.94 -4.39
C GLY A 136 -14.40 16.61 -4.52
N ILE A 137 -14.66 17.58 -3.64
CA ILE A 137 -15.98 18.16 -3.45
C ILE A 137 -16.24 19.34 -4.38
N ALA A 138 -15.45 20.41 -4.27
CA ALA A 138 -15.65 21.63 -5.04
C ALA A 138 -14.48 21.92 -6.01
N ASP A 139 -14.79 22.72 -7.03
CA ASP A 139 -13.83 23.12 -8.04
C ASP A 139 -12.64 23.83 -7.40
N ASP A 140 -11.44 23.59 -7.93
CA ASP A 140 -10.15 24.11 -7.47
C ASP A 140 -9.70 23.65 -6.06
N ASP A 141 -10.45 22.81 -5.34
CA ASP A 141 -10.07 22.38 -3.98
C ASP A 141 -8.78 21.54 -3.95
N ASN A 142 -8.42 20.90 -5.06
CA ASN A 142 -7.20 20.10 -5.23
C ASN A 142 -7.06 19.01 -4.16
N SER A 143 -8.13 18.25 -3.91
CA SER A 143 -8.08 17.05 -3.07
C SER A 143 -7.09 16.02 -3.63
N GLY A 144 -6.57 15.13 -2.79
CA GLY A 144 -5.56 14.15 -3.22
C GLY A 144 -4.17 14.73 -3.44
N ARG A 145 -3.96 16.03 -3.19
CA ARG A 145 -2.60 16.62 -3.22
C ARG A 145 -1.71 16.14 -2.07
N SER A 146 -2.34 15.69 -0.98
CA SER A 146 -1.71 14.98 0.12
C SER A 146 -2.60 13.84 0.54
N VAL A 147 -2.08 12.63 0.58
CA VAL A 147 -2.77 11.42 1.07
C VAL A 147 -1.90 10.70 2.10
N SER A 148 -2.52 10.06 3.09
CA SER A 148 -1.81 9.28 4.11
C SER A 148 -2.73 8.27 4.78
N SER A 149 -2.17 7.16 5.26
CA SER A 149 -2.80 6.41 6.35
C SER A 149 -2.82 7.28 7.62
N ALA A 150 -3.87 7.15 8.41
CA ALA A 150 -3.98 7.67 9.78
C ALA A 150 -3.69 6.59 10.83
N GLY A 151 -3.54 5.33 10.40
CA GLY A 151 -3.70 4.16 11.26
C GLY A 151 -5.15 3.97 11.71
N ASP A 152 -5.41 2.96 12.52
CA ASP A 152 -6.70 2.79 13.22
C ASP A 152 -6.87 3.88 14.31
N VAL A 153 -7.55 4.98 13.98
CA VAL A 153 -7.75 6.10 14.92
C VAL A 153 -9.03 5.96 15.73
N ASN A 154 -9.94 5.08 15.32
CA ASN A 154 -11.23 4.87 15.99
C ASN A 154 -11.26 3.61 16.88
N GLY A 155 -10.26 2.75 16.79
CA GLY A 155 -10.08 1.52 17.57
C GLY A 155 -10.90 0.32 17.08
N ASP A 156 -11.34 0.30 15.81
CA ASP A 156 -12.15 -0.78 15.24
C ASP A 156 -11.32 -1.91 14.61
N GLY A 157 -10.01 -1.73 14.52
CA GLY A 157 -9.06 -2.70 13.98
C GLY A 157 -8.79 -2.58 12.48
N PHE A 158 -9.27 -1.53 11.80
CA PHE A 158 -8.96 -1.24 10.40
C PHE A 158 -8.21 0.08 10.29
N ASP A 159 -7.23 0.17 9.39
CA ASP A 159 -6.49 1.42 9.23
C ASP A 159 -7.32 2.47 8.50
N ASP A 160 -7.28 3.71 9.00
CA ASP A 160 -8.06 4.84 8.48
C ASP A 160 -7.24 5.72 7.53
N LEU A 161 -7.92 6.56 6.76
CA LEU A 161 -7.34 7.31 5.64
C LEU A 161 -7.48 8.82 5.81
N LEU A 162 -6.45 9.57 5.39
CA LEU A 162 -6.46 11.02 5.35
C LEU A 162 -6.28 11.55 3.92
N PHE A 163 -7.14 12.49 3.55
CA PHE A 163 -7.07 13.22 2.27
C PHE A 163 -7.03 14.72 2.53
N GLY A 164 -6.07 15.42 1.93
CA GLY A 164 -5.96 16.87 2.02
C GLY A 164 -6.51 17.56 0.78
N ALA A 165 -7.37 18.57 1.00
CA ALA A 165 -7.84 19.51 -0.02
C ALA A 165 -7.31 20.91 0.31
N LEU A 166 -6.14 21.24 -0.22
CA LEU A 166 -5.33 22.38 0.22
C LEU A 166 -6.03 23.73 0.02
N TRP A 167 -6.84 23.86 -1.04
CA TRP A 167 -7.46 25.14 -1.42
C TRP A 167 -8.94 25.20 -1.10
N ALA A 168 -9.43 24.23 -0.36
CA ALA A 168 -10.82 24.22 0.02
C ALA A 168 -11.19 25.39 0.93
N ASN A 169 -12.47 25.76 0.84
CA ASN A 169 -12.94 27.09 1.20
C ASN A 169 -13.87 27.12 2.43
N ALA A 170 -14.03 26.00 3.17
CA ALA A 170 -14.84 26.02 4.39
C ALA A 170 -14.30 27.05 5.39
N GLY A 171 -15.19 27.94 5.81
CA GLY A 171 -14.87 29.00 6.75
C GLY A 171 -14.04 30.16 6.18
N GLY A 172 -13.69 30.16 4.88
CA GLY A 172 -13.01 31.27 4.20
C GLY A 172 -12.11 30.82 3.04
N SER A 173 -11.64 31.78 2.23
CA SER A 173 -10.86 31.48 1.02
C SER A 173 -9.55 30.75 1.31
N ASN A 174 -9.32 29.63 0.61
CA ASN A 174 -8.12 28.79 0.63
C ASN A 174 -7.64 28.45 2.05
N ARG A 175 -8.58 28.15 2.95
CA ARG A 175 -8.24 27.73 4.32
C ARG A 175 -7.78 26.29 4.39
N GLY A 176 -8.17 25.50 3.39
CA GLY A 176 -7.88 24.09 3.29
C GLY A 176 -8.77 23.25 4.21
N GLU A 177 -8.94 22.00 3.81
CA GLU A 177 -9.68 20.97 4.56
C GLU A 177 -8.87 19.67 4.58
N SER A 178 -9.17 18.83 5.55
CA SER A 178 -8.64 17.46 5.63
C SER A 178 -9.77 16.53 6.00
N TYR A 179 -9.82 15.39 5.33
CA TYR A 179 -10.88 14.41 5.41
C TYR A 179 -10.32 13.13 6.00
N LEU A 180 -10.95 12.64 7.06
CA LEU A 180 -10.67 11.34 7.67
C LEU A 180 -11.75 10.36 7.22
N VAL A 181 -11.36 9.29 6.56
CA VAL A 181 -12.27 8.22 6.14
C VAL A 181 -11.92 6.96 6.91
N TYR A 182 -12.89 6.38 7.60
CA TYR A 182 -12.64 5.15 8.35
C TYR A 182 -12.49 3.94 7.44
N GLY A 183 -11.56 3.06 7.81
CA GLY A 183 -11.48 1.71 7.26
C GLY A 183 -12.78 0.93 7.52
N GLN A 184 -13.02 -0.12 6.75
CA GLN A 184 -14.23 -0.93 6.89
C GLN A 184 -13.92 -2.40 6.71
N PHE A 185 -14.54 -3.24 7.55
CA PHE A 185 -14.42 -4.69 7.51
C PHE A 185 -14.65 -5.28 6.10
N THR A 186 -13.88 -6.31 5.74
CA THR A 186 -13.98 -7.10 4.49
C THR A 186 -15.40 -7.52 4.03
N GLY A 187 -16.38 -7.58 4.93
CA GLY A 187 -17.79 -7.85 4.62
C GLY A 187 -18.56 -6.66 4.02
N SER A 188 -18.03 -5.45 4.13
CA SER A 188 -18.50 -4.22 3.51
C SER A 188 -17.32 -3.27 3.26
N PRO A 189 -16.35 -3.65 2.41
CA PRO A 189 -15.17 -2.83 2.19
C PRO A 189 -15.55 -1.58 1.41
N LEU A 190 -14.74 -0.52 1.53
CA LEU A 190 -14.87 0.66 0.66
C LEU A 190 -14.71 0.21 -0.80
N THR A 191 -15.66 0.56 -1.66
CA THR A 191 -15.64 0.15 -3.06
C THR A 191 -16.36 1.15 -3.96
N GLY A 192 -16.05 1.09 -5.25
CA GLY A 192 -16.62 1.98 -6.26
C GLY A 192 -16.12 3.41 -6.11
N SER A 193 -17.00 4.37 -6.42
CA SER A 193 -16.71 5.80 -6.37
C SER A 193 -17.45 6.43 -5.20
N LEU A 194 -16.70 7.10 -4.32
CA LEU A 194 -17.15 7.74 -3.09
C LEU A 194 -16.87 9.23 -3.19
N ASP A 195 -17.78 10.07 -2.70
CA ASP A 195 -17.57 11.53 -2.65
C ASP A 195 -17.08 11.92 -1.24
N LEU A 196 -16.05 12.76 -1.14
CA LEU A 196 -15.56 13.22 0.17
C LEU A 196 -16.59 14.05 0.94
N SER A 197 -17.63 14.56 0.28
CA SER A 197 -18.76 15.22 0.94
C SER A 197 -19.62 14.25 1.76
N ASP A 198 -19.52 12.94 1.51
CA ASP A 198 -20.22 11.92 2.29
C ASP A 198 -19.50 11.59 3.61
N VAL A 199 -18.28 12.11 3.82
CA VAL A 199 -17.50 11.92 5.06
C VAL A 199 -18.19 12.65 6.21
N GLY A 200 -18.96 11.90 7.01
CA GLY A 200 -19.80 12.40 8.10
C GLY A 200 -21.30 12.13 7.91
N GLY A 201 -21.70 11.76 6.68
CA GLY A 201 -22.89 10.97 6.43
C GLY A 201 -22.56 9.47 6.60
N ALA A 202 -23.57 8.63 6.67
CA ALA A 202 -23.36 7.19 6.57
C ALA A 202 -22.86 6.90 5.14
N VAL A 203 -21.53 6.92 4.95
CA VAL A 203 -20.88 6.30 3.80
C VAL A 203 -21.42 4.88 3.78
N ALA A 204 -22.05 4.46 2.68
CA ALA A 204 -22.77 3.19 2.62
C ALA A 204 -21.86 2.04 3.10
N GLY A 205 -22.21 1.44 4.24
CA GLY A 205 -21.39 0.41 4.91
C GLY A 205 -21.29 0.52 6.43
N ALA A 206 -21.67 1.66 7.03
CA ALA A 206 -21.73 1.86 8.50
C ALA A 206 -23.05 1.41 9.15
#